data_AF-A0A9E0KTD1-F1
#
_entry.id   AF-A0A9E0KTD1-F1
#
_cell.length_a   1.000
_cell.length_b   1.000
_cell.length_c   1.000
_cell.angle_alpha   90.00
_cell.angle_beta   90.00
_cell.angle_gamma   90.00
#
_symmetry.space_group_name_H-M   'P 1'
#
loop_
_entity.id
_entity.type
_entity.pdbx_description
1 polymer ?
#
loop_
_entity_poly.entity_id
_entity_poly.type
_entity_poly.pdbx_seq_one_letter_code
_entity_poly.pdbx_strand_id
1 'polypeptide(L)'
;MIGALDTLSDSLRKIIVTKVWDYSVIVLILINTIVLGMETYPALMESHGVLLKQIDQMILYLFVIEISCRLIVYRSEFFTQPWSFFDFLVVSIALVPSQDAFSALRAARALRVLRMISIFPKLRGVIEGLIKAVPG
;
A
#
# COMPACT_ATOMS: atom_id res chain seq x y z
N MET A 1 -24.83 6.85 16.74
CA MET A 1 -23.94 6.35 15.67
C MET A 1 -22.72 7.24 15.42
N ILE A 2 -22.88 8.57 15.38
CA ILE A 2 -21.79 9.54 15.17
C ILE A 2 -20.73 9.48 16.29
N GLY A 3 -21.14 9.51 17.57
CA GLY A 3 -20.19 9.47 18.70
C GLY A 3 -19.34 8.19 18.81
N ALA A 4 -19.81 7.05 18.31
CA ALA A 4 -19.02 5.81 18.31
C ALA A 4 -17.88 5.85 17.28
N LEU A 5 -18.14 6.45 16.11
CA LEU A 5 -17.12 6.63 15.07
C LEU A 5 -16.06 7.65 15.48
N ASP A 6 -16.44 8.69 16.22
CA ASP A 6 -15.49 9.69 16.69
C ASP A 6 -14.59 9.12 17.81
N THR A 7 -15.16 8.35 18.73
CA THR A 7 -14.38 7.65 19.78
C THR A 7 -13.39 6.63 19.18
N LEU A 8 -13.80 5.90 18.14
CA LEU A 8 -12.94 4.99 17.38
C LEU A 8 -11.83 5.74 16.64
N SER A 9 -12.17 6.86 15.98
CA SER A 9 -11.19 7.69 15.27
C SER A 9 -10.12 8.23 16.20
N ASP A 10 -10.49 8.75 17.38
CA ASP A 10 -9.52 9.27 18.37
C ASP A 10 -8.58 8.18 18.91
N SER A 11 -9.10 6.98 19.13
CA SER A 11 -8.31 5.83 19.59
C SER A 11 -7.34 5.34 18.50
N LEU A 12 -7.82 5.25 17.25
CA LEU A 12 -7.00 4.88 16.10
C LEU A 12 -5.94 5.95 15.81
N ARG A 13 -6.27 7.23 15.92
CA ARG A 13 -5.33 8.33 15.70
C ARG A 13 -4.14 8.26 16.63
N LYS A 14 -4.35 7.92 17.90
CA LYS A 14 -3.25 7.73 18.88
C LYS A 14 -2.29 6.60 18.48
N ILE A 15 -2.77 5.59 17.76
CA ILE A 15 -1.96 4.46 17.29
C ILE A 15 -1.26 4.81 15.97
N ILE A 16 -2.01 5.34 15.00
CA ILE A 16 -1.54 5.60 13.63
C ILE A 16 -0.48 6.71 13.58
N VAL A 17 -0.55 7.70 14.46
CA VAL A 17 0.42 8.82 14.49
C VAL A 17 1.76 8.42 15.12
N THR A 18 1.89 7.19 15.64
CA THR A 18 3.15 6.74 16.26
C THR A 18 4.19 6.35 15.21
N LYS A 19 5.46 6.62 15.50
CA LYS A 19 6.58 6.13 14.67
C LYS A 19 6.57 4.60 14.52
N VAL A 20 6.09 3.88 15.53
CA VAL A 20 5.99 2.41 15.52
C VAL A 20 5.04 1.95 14.42
N TRP A 21 3.92 2.66 14.23
CA TRP A 21 3.00 2.40 13.13
C TRP A 21 3.71 2.58 11.78
N ASP A 22 4.36 3.71 11.57
CA ASP A 22 5.10 3.97 10.32
C ASP A 22 6.15 2.88 10.04
N TYR A 23 6.94 2.48 11.04
CA TYR A 23 7.91 1.40 10.91
C TYR A 23 7.25 0.06 10.57
N SER A 24 6.09 -0.26 11.17
CA SER A 24 5.37 -1.51 10.86
C SER A 24 4.93 -1.56 9.39
N VAL A 25 4.44 -0.44 8.85
CA VAL A 25 4.04 -0.35 7.44
C VAL A 25 5.26 -0.47 6.53
N ILE A 26 6.38 0.18 6.87
CA ILE A 26 7.64 0.05 6.12
C ILE A 26 8.10 -1.41 6.08
N VAL A 27 8.08 -2.11 7.21
CA VAL A 27 8.46 -3.52 7.29
C VAL A 27 7.54 -4.39 6.42
N LEU A 28 6.23 -4.16 6.45
CA LEU A 28 5.29 -4.89 5.59
C LEU A 28 5.57 -4.66 4.09
N ILE A 29 5.93 -3.44 3.69
CA ILE A 29 6.29 -3.13 2.29
C ILE A 29 7.58 -3.84 1.89
N LEU A 30 8.59 -3.85 2.76
CA LEU A 30 9.86 -4.53 2.50
C LEU A 30 9.64 -6.03 2.33
N ILE A 31 8.88 -6.65 3.23
CA ILE A 31 8.51 -8.07 3.12
C ILE A 31 7.76 -8.33 1.82
N ASN A 32 6.77 -7.49 1.47
CA ASN A 32 6.01 -7.66 0.23
C ASN A 32 6.90 -7.56 -1.02
N THR A 33 7.84 -6.63 -1.03
CA THR A 33 8.80 -6.45 -2.13
C THR A 33 9.71 -7.68 -2.27
N ILE A 34 10.18 -8.25 -1.16
CA ILE A 34 10.99 -9.48 -1.17
C ILE A 34 10.17 -10.65 -1.72
N VAL A 35 8.93 -10.82 -1.25
CA VAL A 35 8.01 -11.88 -1.73
C VAL A 35 7.78 -11.74 -3.23
N LEU A 36 7.51 -10.53 -3.73
CA LEU A 36 7.34 -10.28 -5.16
C LEU A 36 8.62 -10.57 -5.97
N GLY A 37 9.79 -10.24 -5.42
CA GLY A 37 11.08 -10.60 -6.02
C GLY A 37 11.25 -12.12 -6.09
N MET A 38 10.89 -12.85 -5.04
CA MET A 38 10.90 -14.31 -5.00
C MET A 38 9.91 -14.92 -6.00
N GLU A 39 8.76 -14.28 -6.23
CA GLU A 39 7.81 -14.70 -7.27
C GLU A 39 8.39 -14.63 -8.69
N THR A 40 9.46 -13.87 -8.91
CA THR A 40 10.10 -13.76 -10.22
C THR A 40 11.05 -14.93 -10.52
N TYR A 41 11.45 -15.71 -9.50
CA TYR A 41 12.35 -16.85 -9.67
C TYR A 41 11.58 -18.14 -9.96
N PRO A 42 11.75 -18.76 -11.16
CA PRO A 42 10.99 -19.96 -11.54
C PRO A 42 11.16 -21.13 -10.58
N ALA A 43 12.39 -21.37 -10.10
CA ALA A 43 12.70 -22.45 -9.16
C ALA A 43 11.97 -22.33 -7.81
N LEU A 44 11.74 -21.10 -7.33
CA LEU A 44 10.96 -20.84 -6.12
C LEU A 44 9.47 -20.96 -6.39
N MET A 45 9.00 -20.58 -7.57
CA MET A 45 7.59 -20.67 -7.95
C MET A 45 7.14 -22.13 -8.14
N GLU A 46 7.99 -23.00 -8.68
CA GLU A 46 7.69 -24.43 -8.83
C GLU A 46 7.57 -25.15 -7.49
N SER A 47 8.41 -24.79 -6.52
CA SER A 47 8.46 -25.46 -5.21
C SER A 47 7.55 -24.83 -4.16
N HIS A 48 7.41 -23.49 -4.17
CA HIS A 48 6.75 -22.72 -3.10
C HIS A 48 5.74 -21.69 -3.64
N GLY A 49 5.38 -21.73 -4.92
CA GLY A 49 4.55 -20.69 -5.56
C GLY A 49 3.18 -20.48 -4.91
N VAL A 50 2.56 -21.54 -4.38
CA VAL A 50 1.27 -21.42 -3.66
C VAL A 50 1.45 -20.63 -2.36
N LEU A 51 2.49 -20.94 -1.58
CA LEU A 51 2.78 -20.26 -0.32
C LEU A 51 3.15 -18.79 -0.54
N LEU A 52 3.99 -18.51 -1.54
CA LEU A 52 4.38 -17.14 -1.92
C LEU A 52 3.15 -16.28 -2.26
N LYS A 53 2.24 -16.81 -3.08
CA LYS A 53 0.99 -16.11 -3.44
C LYS A 53 0.06 -15.91 -2.23
N GLN A 54 -0.04 -16.88 -1.33
CA GLN A 54 -0.83 -16.74 -0.10
C GLN A 54 -0.26 -15.66 0.82
N ILE A 55 1.07 -15.60 0.95
CA ILE A 55 1.75 -14.55 1.72
C ILE A 55 1.53 -13.18 1.08
N ASP A 56 1.69 -13.05 -0.25
CA ASP A 56 1.40 -11.79 -0.96
C ASP A 56 -0.04 -11.33 -0.72
N GLN A 57 -1.00 -12.24 -0.84
CA GLN A 57 -2.41 -11.95 -0.61
C GLN A 57 -2.69 -11.54 0.86
N MET A 58 -2.06 -12.20 1.84
CA MET A 58 -2.17 -11.83 3.25
C MET A 58 -1.64 -10.41 3.49
N ILE A 59 -0.49 -10.07 2.92
CA ILE A 59 0.11 -8.74 3.06
C ILE A 59 -0.79 -7.68 2.41
N LEU A 60 -1.40 -7.98 1.25
CA LEU A 60 -2.39 -7.10 0.64
C LEU A 60 -3.56 -6.82 1.60
N TYR A 61 -4.12 -7.82 2.27
CA TYR A 61 -5.20 -7.60 3.24
C TYR A 61 -4.75 -6.72 4.41
N LEU A 62 -3.53 -6.89 4.92
CA LEU A 62 -2.98 -6.02 5.97
C LEU A 62 -2.90 -4.56 5.50
N PHE A 63 -2.51 -4.34 4.24
CA PHE A 63 -2.51 -3.00 3.66
C PHE A 63 -3.89 -2.40 3.46
N VAL A 64 -4.90 -3.21 3.11
CA VAL A 64 -6.29 -2.75 3.03
C VAL A 64 -6.76 -2.28 4.40
N ILE A 65 -6.45 -3.03 5.46
CA ILE A 65 -6.79 -2.66 6.83
C ILE A 65 -6.07 -1.36 7.22
N GLU A 66 -4.77 -1.27 6.95
CA GLU A 66 -3.94 -0.08 7.22
C GLU A 66 -4.50 1.19 6.57
N ILE A 67 -4.81 1.13 5.27
CA ILE A 67 -5.38 2.27 4.53
C ILE A 67 -6.79 2.59 5.04
N SER A 68 -7.60 1.59 5.37
CA SER A 68 -8.93 1.80 5.92
C SER A 68 -8.87 2.52 7.26
N CYS A 69 -7.92 2.14 8.13
CA CYS A 69 -7.67 2.84 9.39
C CYS A 69 -7.26 4.31 9.15
N ARG A 70 -6.35 4.56 8.20
CA ARG A 70 -5.98 5.94 7.83
C ARG A 70 -7.17 6.73 7.28
N LEU A 71 -8.00 6.11 6.44
CA LEU A 71 -9.19 6.74 5.87
C LEU A 71 -10.20 7.13 6.97
N ILE A 72 -10.41 6.28 7.97
CA ILE A 72 -11.30 6.56 9.11
C ILE A 72 -10.76 7.72 9.97
N VAL A 73 -9.44 7.77 10.18
CA VAL A 73 -8.80 8.80 11.01
C VAL A 73 -8.74 10.16 10.31
N TYR A 74 -8.25 10.19 9.07
CA TYR A 74 -8.02 11.44 8.34
C TYR A 74 -9.24 11.92 7.54
N ARG A 75 -10.23 11.06 7.27
CA ARG A 75 -11.49 11.39 6.59
C ARG A 75 -11.26 12.18 5.30
N SER A 76 -11.64 13.46 5.26
CA SER A 76 -11.48 14.34 4.10
C SER A 76 -10.02 14.76 3.85
N GLU A 77 -9.21 14.88 4.91
CA GLU A 77 -7.79 15.19 4.82
C GLU A 77 -6.98 14.05 4.16
N PHE A 78 -7.54 12.84 4.13
CA PHE A 78 -6.92 11.73 3.41
C PHE A 78 -6.80 12.03 1.90
N PHE A 79 -7.82 12.66 1.32
CA PHE A 79 -7.87 12.94 -0.12
C PHE A 79 -7.08 14.19 -0.52
N THR A 80 -6.73 15.05 0.44
CA THR A 80 -5.87 16.23 0.18
C THR A 80 -4.39 15.88 0.18
N GLN A 81 -4.00 14.72 0.73
CA GLN A 81 -2.63 14.22 0.70
C GLN A 81 -2.37 13.33 -0.52
N PRO A 82 -1.60 13.78 -1.53
CA PRO A 82 -1.42 13.04 -2.80
C PRO A 82 -0.86 11.63 -2.61
N TRP A 83 0.07 11.49 -1.65
CA TRP A 83 0.73 10.22 -1.34
C TRP A 83 -0.21 9.19 -0.69
N SER A 84 -1.09 9.64 0.21
CA SER A 84 -2.13 8.81 0.81
C SER A 84 -3.16 8.36 -0.23
N PHE A 85 -3.56 9.27 -1.12
CA PHE A 85 -4.47 8.96 -2.22
C PHE A 85 -3.86 7.99 -3.24
N PHE A 86 -2.59 8.16 -3.60
CA PHE A 86 -1.85 7.23 -4.45
C PHE A 86 -1.84 5.81 -3.86
N ASP A 87 -1.52 5.69 -2.57
CA ASP A 87 -1.55 4.41 -1.85
C ASP A 87 -2.94 3.74 -1.92
N PHE A 88 -4.00 4.52 -1.74
CA PHE A 88 -5.38 4.04 -1.83
C PHE A 88 -5.71 3.52 -3.23
N LEU A 89 -5.31 4.22 -4.29
CA LEU A 89 -5.52 3.76 -5.67
C LEU A 89 -4.78 2.44 -5.94
N VAL A 90 -3.52 2.35 -5.54
CA VAL A 90 -2.70 1.15 -5.75
C VAL A 90 -3.29 -0.07 -5.05
N VAL A 91 -3.76 0.08 -3.80
CA VAL A 91 -4.41 -1.01 -3.06
C VAL A 91 -5.78 -1.35 -3.65
N SER A 92 -6.56 -0.36 -4.09
CA SER A 92 -7.86 -0.58 -4.70
C SER A 92 -7.75 -1.37 -6.01
N ILE A 93 -6.77 -1.04 -6.86
CA ILE A 93 -6.47 -1.78 -8.09
C ILE A 93 -6.01 -3.21 -7.76
N ALA A 94 -5.21 -3.38 -6.71
CA ALA A 94 -4.73 -4.69 -6.28
C ALA A 94 -5.82 -5.60 -5.71
N LEU A 95 -6.94 -5.04 -5.24
CA LEU A 95 -8.08 -5.80 -4.72
C LEU A 95 -8.91 -6.46 -5.83
N VAL A 96 -8.79 -5.98 -7.08
CA VAL A 96 -9.61 -6.49 -8.19
C VAL A 96 -9.20 -7.93 -8.52
N PRO A 97 -10.14 -8.88 -8.47
CA PRO A 97 -9.85 -10.28 -8.76
C PRO A 97 -9.42 -10.45 -10.22
N SER A 98 -8.47 -11.35 -10.43
CA SER A 98 -7.85 -11.60 -11.73
C SER A 98 -8.77 -12.42 -12.63
N GLN A 99 -9.84 -11.82 -13.17
CA GLN A 99 -10.58 -12.41 -14.30
C GLN A 99 -9.85 -12.10 -15.61
N ASP A 100 -10.01 -12.96 -16.63
CA ASP A 100 -9.24 -12.88 -17.89
C ASP A 100 -9.39 -11.54 -18.63
N ALA A 101 -10.52 -10.85 -18.47
CA ALA A 101 -10.75 -9.51 -19.03
C ALA A 101 -9.86 -8.41 -18.42
N PHE A 102 -9.19 -8.67 -17.29
CA PHE A 102 -8.41 -7.68 -16.53
C PHE A 102 -6.92 -8.06 -16.40
N SER A 103 -6.33 -8.64 -17.45
CA SER A 103 -4.90 -9.00 -17.46
C SER A 103 -3.97 -7.81 -17.18
N ALA A 104 -4.35 -6.59 -17.56
CA ALA A 104 -3.61 -5.37 -17.23
C ALA A 104 -3.60 -5.06 -15.73
N LEU A 105 -4.69 -5.32 -15.00
CA LEU A 105 -4.76 -5.13 -13.54
C LEU A 105 -3.85 -6.13 -12.80
N ARG A 106 -3.60 -7.30 -13.41
CA ARG A 106 -2.62 -8.27 -12.93
C ARG A 106 -1.22 -7.66 -12.86
N ALA A 107 -0.81 -6.94 -13.90
CA ALA A 107 0.47 -6.24 -13.99
C ALA A 107 0.49 -5.01 -13.07
N ALA A 108 -0.65 -4.33 -12.91
CA ALA A 108 -0.80 -3.21 -12.00
C ALA A 108 -0.52 -3.58 -10.53
N ARG A 109 -0.58 -4.87 -10.15
CA ARG A 109 -0.15 -5.32 -8.82
C ARG A 109 1.32 -5.03 -8.56
N ALA A 110 2.20 -5.03 -9.57
CA ALA A 110 3.60 -4.64 -9.42
C ALA A 110 3.76 -3.15 -9.04
N LEU A 111 2.75 -2.31 -9.31
CA LEU A 111 2.74 -0.91 -8.88
C LEU A 111 2.73 -0.77 -7.35
N ARG A 112 2.40 -1.82 -6.59
CA ARG A 112 2.50 -1.79 -5.13
C ARG A 112 3.93 -1.60 -4.62
N VAL A 113 4.95 -1.96 -5.41
CA VAL A 113 6.35 -1.64 -5.09
C VAL A 113 6.56 -0.12 -5.04
N LEU A 114 5.81 0.65 -5.82
CA LEU A 114 5.84 2.11 -5.79
C LEU A 114 5.37 2.68 -4.45
N ARG A 115 4.70 1.90 -3.59
CA ARG A 115 4.36 2.34 -2.23
C ARG A 115 5.60 2.59 -1.36
N MET A 116 6.77 2.00 -1.68
CA MET A 116 8.04 2.41 -1.06
C MET A 116 8.26 3.91 -1.24
N ILE A 117 8.04 4.42 -2.44
CA ILE A 117 8.19 5.85 -2.75
C ILE A 117 7.26 6.68 -1.88
N SER A 118 6.00 6.24 -1.78
CA SER A 118 5.00 6.88 -0.95
C SER A 118 5.36 6.87 0.53
N ILE A 119 6.30 6.08 1.04
CA ILE A 119 6.62 6.07 2.48
C ILE A 119 7.95 6.76 2.80
N PHE A 120 8.90 6.77 1.86
CA PHE A 120 10.20 7.40 2.07
C PHE A 120 10.14 8.88 1.65
N PRO A 121 10.20 9.85 2.59
CA PRO A 121 10.08 11.27 2.27
C PRO A 121 11.15 11.76 1.27
N LYS A 122 12.33 11.14 1.31
CA LYS A 122 13.41 11.40 0.35
C LYS A 122 13.02 11.01 -1.08
N LEU A 123 12.34 9.87 -1.27
CA LEU A 123 11.87 9.42 -2.59
C LEU A 123 10.73 10.30 -3.08
N ARG A 124 9.81 10.69 -2.19
CA ARG A 124 8.76 11.67 -2.50
C ARG A 124 9.34 12.97 -3.03
N GLY A 125 10.33 13.54 -2.33
CA GLY A 125 10.99 14.78 -2.73
C GLY A 125 11.73 14.67 -4.07
N VAL A 126 12.35 13.53 -4.37
CA VAL A 126 12.96 13.28 -5.68
C VAL A 126 11.90 13.28 -6.79
N ILE A 127 10.78 12.59 -6.60
CA ILE A 127 9.71 12.54 -7.61
C ILE A 127 9.03 13.90 -7.78
N GLU A 128 8.75 14.60 -6.68
CA GLU A 128 8.21 15.97 -6.73
C GLU A 128 9.17 16.92 -7.47
N GLY A 129 10.48 16.77 -7.25
CA GLY A 129 11.52 17.51 -7.97
C GLY A 129 11.53 17.17 -9.46
N LEU A 130 11.43 15.89 -9.83
CA LEU A 130 11.35 15.46 -11.22
C LEU A 130 10.09 15.99 -11.91
N ILE A 131 8.92 15.90 -11.26
CA ILE A 131 7.65 16.42 -11.80
C ILE A 131 7.74 17.93 -12.03
N LYS A 132 8.34 18.68 -11.11
CA LYS A 132 8.56 20.13 -11.26
C LYS A 132 9.59 20.49 -12.33
N ALA A 133 10.52 19.59 -12.63
CA ALA A 133 11.57 19.81 -13.62
C ALA A 133 11.12 19.49 -15.05
N VAL A 134 10.02 18.75 -15.22
CA VAL A 134 9.39 18.57 -16.54
C VAL A 134 8.73 19.91 -16.92
N PRO A 135 9.23 20.60 -17.95
CA PRO A 135 8.65 21.86 -18.37
C PRO A 135 7.28 21.60 -18.99
N GLY A 136 6.24 22.14 -18.34
CA GLY A 136 4.83 22.05 -18.71
C GLY A 136 4.01 22.98 -17.85
#